data_AF-A0A8T1NI48-F1
#
_entry.id   AF-A0A8T1NI48-F1
#
_cell.length_a   1.000
_cell.length_b   1.000
_cell.length_c   1.000
_cell.angle_alpha   90.00
_cell.angle_beta   90.00
_cell.angle_gamma   90.00
#
_symmetry.space_group_name_H-M   'P 1'
#
loop_
_entity.id
_entity.type
_entity.pdbx_description
1 polymer ?
#
loop_
_entity_poly.entity_id
_entity_poly.type
_entity_poly.pdbx_seq_one_letter_code
_entity_poly.pdbx_strand_id
1 'polypeptide(L)'
;MSSKGATLSLQYPQFANPNYENWAIRMKAILGSQGLWEIVQKGFDQPQNEESLNQAQKEALEKERKKDQCALTFLHQGLDDDMFEKVANETNCKQVWDTLQNYIMGVEKVK
;
A
#
# COMPACT_ATOMS: atom_id res chain seq x y z
N MET A 1 5.69 30.20 27.04
CA MET A 1 5.87 30.13 25.57
C MET A 1 5.39 28.77 25.13
N SER A 2 4.22 28.70 24.47
CA SER A 2 3.59 27.42 24.10
C SER A 2 4.29 26.87 22.86
N SER A 3 4.89 25.68 22.99
CA SER A 3 5.50 24.97 21.86
C SER A 3 4.39 24.56 20.91
N LYS A 4 4.31 25.19 19.74
CA LYS A 4 3.47 24.73 18.65
C LYS A 4 4.08 23.43 18.15
N GLY A 5 3.50 22.30 18.57
CA GLY A 5 3.80 21.00 17.98
C GLY A 5 3.55 21.12 16.48
N ALA A 6 4.60 21.02 15.68
CA ALA A 6 4.47 20.95 14.23
C ALA A 6 3.73 19.65 13.91
N THR A 7 2.45 19.77 13.56
CA THR A 7 1.75 18.70 12.87
C THR A 7 2.46 18.49 11.54
N LEU A 8 3.24 17.41 11.44
CA LEU A 8 3.78 16.94 10.18
C LEU A 8 2.58 16.54 9.31
N SER A 9 2.11 17.45 8.47
CA SER A 9 1.22 17.09 7.38
C SER A 9 2.02 16.16 6.47
N LEU A 10 1.71 14.87 6.48
CA LEU A 10 2.30 13.91 5.56
C LEU A 10 1.82 14.30 4.15
N GLN A 11 2.63 15.09 3.45
CA GLN A 11 2.40 15.37 2.04
C GLN A 11 2.74 14.09 1.29
N TYR A 12 1.70 13.39 0.84
CA TYR A 12 1.86 12.24 -0.02
C TYR A 12 2.46 12.70 -1.35
N PRO A 13 3.46 11.99 -1.88
CA PRO A 13 3.91 12.24 -3.24
C PRO A 13 2.72 11.95 -4.15
N GLN A 14 2.15 13.00 -4.73
CA GLN A 14 1.10 12.84 -5.73
C GLN A 14 1.74 12.21 -6.96
N PHE A 15 1.20 11.08 -7.41
CA PHE A 15 1.57 10.49 -8.68
C PHE A 15 1.30 11.51 -9.78
N ALA A 16 2.37 11.96 -10.44
CA ALA A 16 2.30 12.73 -11.67
C ALA A 16 3.16 12.00 -12.69
N ASN A 17 2.52 11.38 -13.69
CA ASN A 17 3.20 10.85 -14.86
C ASN A 17 4.10 11.97 -15.44
N PRO A 18 5.42 11.76 -15.64
CA PRO A 18 6.14 10.47 -15.82
C PRO A 18 6.92 9.92 -14.61
N ASN A 19 6.55 10.24 -13.38
CA ASN A 19 7.46 10.05 -12.24
C ASN A 19 7.21 8.81 -11.35
N TYR A 20 6.75 7.69 -11.90
CA TYR A 20 6.45 6.50 -11.10
C TYR A 20 7.62 5.99 -10.29
N GLU A 21 8.83 5.93 -10.86
CA GLU A 21 9.98 5.41 -10.13
C GLU A 21 10.25 6.23 -8.87
N ASN A 22 10.17 7.56 -8.96
CA ASN A 22 10.31 8.43 -7.80
C ASN A 22 9.12 8.30 -6.83
N TRP A 23 7.89 8.14 -7.32
CA TRP A 23 6.74 7.84 -6.47
C TRP A 23 6.95 6.53 -5.71
N ALA A 24 7.34 5.46 -6.39
CA ALA A 24 7.56 4.14 -5.84
C ALA A 24 8.70 4.15 -4.81
N ILE A 25 9.79 4.88 -5.06
CA ILE A 25 10.88 5.08 -4.09
C ILE A 25 10.37 5.77 -2.82
N ARG A 26 9.59 6.86 -2.97
CA ARG A 26 9.02 7.59 -1.83
C ARG A 26 8.01 6.75 -1.06
N MET A 27 7.14 6.03 -1.76
CA MET A 27 6.12 5.18 -1.16
C MET A 27 6.74 4.01 -0.39
N LYS A 28 7.78 3.37 -0.95
CA LYS A 28 8.60 2.37 -0.24
C LYS A 28 9.21 2.93 1.04
N ALA A 29 9.75 4.14 1.00
CA ALA A 29 10.33 4.78 2.19
C ALA A 29 9.27 5.08 3.26
N ILE A 30 8.11 5.61 2.87
CA ILE A 30 6.99 5.90 3.79
C ILE A 30 6.49 4.60 4.44
N LEU A 31 6.15 3.59 3.63
CA LEU A 31 5.68 2.29 4.13
C LEU A 31 6.74 1.58 4.97
N GLY A 32 8.01 1.66 4.57
CA GLY A 32 9.15 1.13 5.32
C GLY A 32 9.27 1.76 6.71
N SER A 33 9.10 3.09 6.82
CA SER A 33 9.11 3.79 8.11
C SER A 33 7.99 3.36 9.05
N GLN A 34 6.87 2.87 8.49
CA GLN A 34 5.72 2.35 9.24
C GLN A 34 5.79 0.83 9.47
N GLY A 35 6.82 0.14 8.98
CA GLY A 35 6.92 -1.33 9.04
C GLY A 35 5.89 -2.05 8.17
N LEU A 36 5.34 -1.37 7.16
CA LEU A 36 4.29 -1.89 6.28
C LEU A 36 4.82 -2.42 4.94
N TRP A 37 6.08 -2.14 4.60
CA TRP A 37 6.63 -2.56 3.30
C TRP A 37 6.59 -4.08 3.08
N GLU A 38 6.82 -4.87 4.13
CA GLU A 38 6.81 -6.32 4.03
C GLU A 38 5.44 -6.86 3.59
N ILE A 39 4.34 -6.31 4.11
CA ILE A 39 2.99 -6.75 3.75
C ILE A 39 2.62 -6.32 2.33
N VAL A 40 3.11 -5.17 1.86
CA VAL A 40 2.94 -4.77 0.45
C VAL A 40 3.70 -5.71 -0.48
N GLN A 41 4.94 -6.04 -0.14
CA GLN A 41 5.80 -6.87 -0.99
C GLN A 41 5.33 -8.33 -1.02
N LYS A 42 5.00 -8.91 0.14
CA LYS A 42 4.70 -10.34 0.26
C LYS A 42 3.21 -10.64 0.25
N GLY A 43 2.38 -9.69 0.68
CA GLY A 43 0.99 -9.96 1.06
C GLY A 43 0.92 -10.68 2.39
N PHE A 44 -0.28 -11.16 2.71
CA PHE A 44 -0.51 -12.07 3.83
C PHE A 44 -1.38 -13.24 3.35
N ASP A 45 -1.23 -14.38 4.01
CA ASP A 45 -2.02 -15.56 3.69
C ASP A 45 -3.41 -15.43 4.29
N GLN A 46 -4.43 -15.46 3.43
CA GLN A 46 -5.81 -15.57 3.88
C GLN A 46 -6.17 -17.06 4.05
N PRO A 47 -6.50 -17.50 5.27
CA PRO A 47 -6.84 -18.90 5.50
C PRO A 47 -8.13 -19.27 4.78
N GLN A 48 -8.17 -20.49 4.22
CA GLN A 48 -9.38 -21.02 3.56
C GLN A 48 -10.54 -21.25 4.53
N ASN A 49 -10.25 -21.51 5.81
CA ASN A 49 -11.24 -21.72 6.85
C ASN A 49 -10.83 -20.99 8.15
N GLU A 50 -11.31 -19.77 8.31
CA GLU A 50 -11.09 -18.95 9.51
C GLU A 50 -11.73 -19.52 10.78
N GLU A 51 -12.78 -20.34 10.66
CA GLU A 51 -13.46 -20.94 11.82
C GLU A 51 -12.59 -21.98 12.51
N SER A 52 -11.71 -22.64 11.75
CA SER A 52 -10.77 -23.64 12.25
C SER A 52 -9.59 -23.05 13.04
N LEU A 53 -9.41 -21.73 13.00
CA LEU A 53 -8.31 -21.06 13.67
C LEU A 53 -8.53 -21.00 15.19
N ASN A 54 -7.45 -21.21 15.93
CA ASN A 54 -7.44 -20.91 17.35
C ASN A 54 -7.39 -19.38 17.59
N GLN A 55 -7.60 -18.97 18.84
CA GLN A 55 -7.67 -17.55 19.20
C GLN A 55 -6.40 -16.77 18.82
N ALA A 56 -5.21 -17.32 19.06
CA ALA A 56 -3.95 -16.65 18.73
C ALA A 56 -3.76 -16.48 17.21
N GLN A 57 -4.20 -17.45 16.42
CA GLN A 57 -4.17 -17.36 14.95
C GLN A 57 -5.15 -16.30 14.42
N LYS A 58 -6.36 -16.20 15.01
CA LYS A 58 -7.33 -15.15 14.66
C LYS A 58 -6.79 -13.76 14.98
N GLU A 59 -6.17 -13.59 16.15
CA GLU A 59 -5.53 -12.32 16.53
C GLU A 59 -4.38 -11.93 15.61
N ALA A 60 -3.56 -12.90 15.19
CA ALA A 60 -2.50 -12.68 14.21
C ALA A 60 -3.06 -12.28 12.84
N LEU A 61 -4.10 -12.97 12.36
CA LEU A 61 -4.76 -12.64 11.08
C LEU A 61 -5.34 -11.22 11.09
N GLU A 62 -6.03 -10.83 12.15
CA GLU A 62 -6.58 -9.49 12.30
C GLU A 62 -5.49 -8.41 12.35
N LYS A 63 -4.32 -8.73 12.92
CA LYS A 63 -3.16 -7.81 12.90
C LYS A 63 -2.62 -7.63 11.48
N GLU A 64 -2.50 -8.71 10.70
CA GLU A 64 -2.04 -8.62 9.31
C GLU A 64 -3.08 -7.89 8.43
N ARG A 65 -4.38 -8.16 8.58
CA ARG A 65 -5.46 -7.40 7.91
C ARG A 65 -5.38 -5.90 8.19
N LYS A 66 -5.14 -5.51 9.45
CA LYS A 66 -4.99 -4.09 9.80
C LYS A 66 -3.77 -3.45 9.14
N LYS A 67 -2.63 -4.16 9.08
CA LYS A 67 -1.45 -3.67 8.36
C LYS A 67 -1.72 -3.53 6.87
N ASP A 68 -2.40 -4.52 6.28
CA ASP A 68 -2.74 -4.53 4.86
C ASP A 68 -3.61 -3.33 4.50
N GLN A 69 -4.70 -3.12 5.24
CA GLN A 69 -5.62 -2.00 4.99
C GLN A 69 -4.98 -0.64 5.28
N CYS A 70 -4.07 -0.58 6.27
CA CYS A 70 -3.26 0.61 6.50
C CYS A 70 -2.38 0.90 5.28
N ALA A 71 -1.61 -0.08 4.81
CA ALA A 71 -0.75 0.06 3.63
C ALA A 71 -1.55 0.41 2.36
N LEU A 72 -2.72 -0.20 2.17
CA LEU A 72 -3.64 0.09 1.08
C LEU A 72 -4.07 1.57 1.09
N THR A 73 -4.37 2.12 2.27
CA THR A 73 -4.70 3.54 2.43
C THR A 73 -3.54 4.45 2.00
N PHE A 74 -2.31 4.12 2.40
CA PHE A 74 -1.10 4.86 1.99
C PHE A 74 -0.93 4.83 0.46
N LEU A 75 -1.14 3.67 -0.16
CA LEU A 75 -1.06 3.52 -1.61
C LEU A 75 -2.10 4.39 -2.31
N HIS A 76 -3.38 4.29 -1.96
CA HIS A 76 -4.45 5.09 -2.55
C HIS A 76 -4.23 6.60 -2.40
N GLN A 77 -3.75 7.06 -1.24
CA GLN A 77 -3.45 8.48 -1.00
C GLN A 77 -2.30 9.02 -1.87
N GLY A 78 -1.46 8.14 -2.41
CA GLY A 78 -0.40 8.49 -3.34
C GLY A 78 -0.82 8.50 -4.81
N LEU A 79 -2.01 8.02 -5.16
CA LEU A 79 -2.47 7.92 -6.55
C LEU A 79 -3.23 9.18 -6.99
N ASP A 80 -3.17 9.48 -8.28
CA ASP A 80 -4.12 10.37 -8.93
C ASP A 80 -5.39 9.60 -9.31
N ASP A 81 -6.42 10.32 -9.78
CA ASP A 81 -7.72 9.72 -10.09
C ASP A 81 -7.62 8.63 -11.17
N ASP A 82 -6.80 8.84 -12.22
CA ASP A 82 -6.62 7.86 -13.29
C ASP A 82 -6.00 6.56 -12.77
N MET A 83 -4.91 6.65 -11.98
CA MET A 83 -4.30 5.43 -11.42
C MET A 83 -5.16 4.77 -10.35
N PHE A 84 -5.90 5.57 -9.57
CA PHE A 84 -6.86 5.04 -8.61
C PHE A 84 -7.94 4.19 -9.29
N GLU A 85 -8.51 4.67 -10.41
CA GLU A 85 -9.49 3.92 -11.19
C GLU A 85 -8.95 2.56 -11.69
N LYS A 86 -7.65 2.47 -12.04
CA LYS A 86 -7.03 1.21 -12.48
C LYS A 86 -6.98 0.14 -11.39
N VAL A 87 -6.84 0.55 -10.13
CA VAL A 87 -6.66 -0.36 -9.00
C VAL A 87 -7.91 -0.46 -8.12
N ALA A 88 -9.01 0.20 -8.49
CA ALA A 88 -10.21 0.30 -7.67
C ALA A 88 -10.88 -1.04 -7.31
N ASN A 89 -10.62 -2.10 -8.10
CA ASN A 89 -11.13 -3.45 -7.84
C ASN A 89 -10.19 -4.30 -6.97
N GLU A 90 -8.99 -3.83 -6.69
CA GLU A 90 -8.02 -4.53 -5.85
C GLU A 90 -8.39 -4.36 -4.38
N THR A 91 -8.31 -5.44 -3.61
CA THR A 91 -8.84 -5.49 -2.24
C THR A 91 -7.77 -5.41 -1.16
N ASN A 92 -6.50 -5.59 -1.54
CA ASN A 92 -5.36 -5.62 -0.64
C ASN A 92 -4.16 -4.86 -1.21
N CYS A 93 -3.24 -4.47 -0.34
CA CYS A 93 -2.13 -3.59 -0.70
C CYS A 93 -1.15 -4.25 -1.71
N LYS A 94 -0.99 -5.57 -1.65
CA LYS A 94 -0.15 -6.32 -2.59
C LYS A 94 -0.73 -6.27 -3.99
N GLN A 95 -2.02 -6.53 -4.14
CA GLN A 95 -2.72 -6.47 -5.43
C GLN A 95 -2.59 -5.09 -6.07
N VAL A 96 -2.85 -4.02 -5.31
CA VAL A 96 -2.66 -2.64 -5.80
C VAL A 96 -1.22 -2.42 -6.27
N TRP A 97 -0.24 -2.81 -5.45
CA TRP A 97 1.17 -2.64 -5.78
C TRP A 97 1.59 -3.41 -7.04
N ASP A 98 1.21 -4.68 -7.14
CA ASP A 98 1.50 -5.54 -8.29
C ASP A 98 0.84 -5.01 -9.57
N THR A 99 -0.42 -4.56 -9.50
CA THR A 99 -1.13 -3.96 -10.64
C THR A 99 -0.46 -2.67 -11.11
N LEU A 100 -0.02 -1.79 -10.20
CA LEU A 100 0.73 -0.59 -10.57
C LEU A 100 2.08 -0.92 -11.21
N GLN A 101 2.82 -1.90 -10.68
CA GLN A 101 4.07 -2.35 -11.28
C GLN A 101 3.87 -2.94 -12.68
N ASN A 102 2.84 -3.78 -12.84
CA ASN A 102 2.52 -4.43 -14.11
C ASN A 102 2.07 -3.43 -15.17
N TYR A 103 1.28 -2.42 -14.80
CA TYR A 103 0.89 -1.36 -15.72
C TYR A 103 2.11 -0.68 -16.33
N ILE A 104 3.15 -0.43 -15.53
CA ILE A 104 4.31 0.35 -15.96
C ILE A 104 5.30 -0.49 -16.74
N MET A 105 5.60 -1.71 -16.24
CA MET A 105 6.41 -2.66 -17.00
C MET A 105 5.72 -3.12 -18.29
N GLY A 106 4.39 -3.15 -18.32
CA GLY A 106 3.58 -3.47 -19.51
C GLY A 106 3.57 -2.34 -20.53
N VAL A 107 3.46 -1.08 -20.08
CA VAL A 107 3.55 0.10 -20.93
C VAL A 107 4.95 0.27 -21.54
N GLU A 108 6.02 -0.09 -20.83
CA GLU A 108 7.38 -0.07 -21.37
C GLU A 108 7.62 -1.12 -22.47
N LYS A 109 6.90 -2.24 -22.47
CA LYS A 109 7.07 -3.32 -23.47
C LYS A 109 6.35 -3.08 -24.80
N VAL A 110 5.43 -2.12 -24.86
CA VAL A 110 4.60 -1.84 -26.07
C VAL A 110 5.12 -0.62 -26.84
N LYS A 111 6.35 -0.16 -26.56
CA LYS A 111 7.02 0.92 -27.30
C LYS A 111 8.15 0.44 -28.18
#